data_AF-A0A7J8Y4X5-F1
#
_entry.id   AF-A0A7J8Y4X5-F1
#
_cell.length_a   1.000
_cell.length_b   1.000
_cell.length_c   1.000
_cell.angle_alpha   90.00
_cell.angle_beta   90.00
_cell.angle_gamma   90.00
#
_symmetry.space_group_name_H-M   'P 1'
#
loop_
_entity.id
_entity.type
_entity.pdbx_description
1 polymer ?
#
loop_
_entity_poly.entity_id
_entity_poly.type
_entity_poly.pdbx_seq_one_letter_code
_entity_poly.pdbx_strand_id
1 'polypeptide(L)'
;SQIRRRFKLTFNKRYLFAIFLPLLLIPIFLSTDIRSLFSSNISSLKFNKVSDQLKESQLQALYLLNQQLTSLLSLWNHTFVNSNDNVSAVQFDDIKASLLNQITLNKHIQQTLLSPHKTGNTLQNATVLDPAYAGYSFDRCRKVDLKFSERRTIEWKPKPNKFLFAICLSGQMSNHLICLEKHMFFAAVLNRALVIPSSKFDYQYNRVLDTEHINDCVGKNAVIPFEDFMEMKKNHAHIDRFICYFSSPQPCYVDEEHLKKLRSLGISMGKLESAWKNEDIKKPSQKTIKDLEEKFASDDDVIAIGDVFFAEMERDWVTQPGGPIAHKCKTLIEPSKLILLTAQRFIQTFLGSNFIALHFRRHGFLKFCNAKKPSCFYPIPQAADCITRMVERANTPIIYLSTDAAESETGLLQSMVVLNGKTIPLVKRPPRNSAEKWDALLYRHGIEDDPQVR
;
A
#
# COMPACT_ATOMS: atom_id res chain seq x y z
N SER A 1 78.25 44.82 10.00
CA SER A 1 77.99 43.58 10.74
C SER A 1 76.59 43.07 10.49
N GLN A 2 76.48 41.80 10.08
CA GLN A 2 75.32 40.89 10.11
C GLN A 2 73.91 41.43 9.77
N ILE A 3 73.34 40.98 8.63
CA ILE A 3 72.01 40.35 8.56
C ILE A 3 72.09 39.28 7.45
N ARG A 4 72.24 38.01 7.84
CA ARG A 4 72.03 36.84 6.96
C ARG A 4 70.75 36.17 7.46
N ARG A 5 69.63 36.44 6.79
CA ARG A 5 68.32 35.85 7.12
C ARG A 5 68.38 34.33 6.93
N ARG A 6 68.35 33.59 8.03
CA ARG A 6 68.03 32.15 8.07
C ARG A 6 66.53 32.00 7.85
N PHE A 7 66.10 31.48 6.70
CA PHE A 7 64.79 30.84 6.60
C PHE A 7 64.87 29.46 7.26
N LYS A 8 64.43 29.35 8.51
CA LYS A 8 64.12 28.06 9.13
C LYS A 8 62.76 27.62 8.57
N LEU A 9 62.74 26.72 7.58
CA LEU A 9 61.54 25.94 7.28
C LEU A 9 61.36 24.93 8.42
N THR A 10 60.46 25.24 9.34
CA THR A 10 59.95 24.28 10.33
C THR A 10 58.97 23.33 9.63
N PHE A 11 59.49 22.22 9.11
CA PHE A 11 58.66 21.13 8.63
C PHE A 11 57.98 20.44 9.82
N ASN A 12 56.67 20.64 9.92
CA ASN A 12 55.85 20.02 10.94
C ASN A 12 55.55 18.56 10.54
N LYS A 13 56.04 17.60 11.33
CA LYS A 13 56.02 16.13 11.04
C LYS A 13 54.64 15.58 10.67
N ARG A 14 53.54 16.25 11.08
CA ARG A 14 52.16 15.85 10.74
C ARG A 14 51.80 16.02 9.26
N TYR A 15 52.40 16.99 8.56
CA TYR A 15 52.10 17.20 7.13
C TYR A 15 52.84 16.20 6.22
N LEU A 16 53.98 15.67 6.66
CA LEU A 16 54.65 14.58 5.94
C LEU A 16 53.78 13.33 5.91
N PHE A 17 53.13 12.97 7.02
CA PHE A 17 52.20 11.84 7.03
C PHE A 17 50.98 12.06 6.14
N ALA A 18 50.40 13.26 6.14
CA ALA A 18 49.23 13.57 5.31
C ALA A 18 49.52 13.50 3.79
N ILE A 19 50.77 13.74 3.38
CA ILE A 19 51.18 13.72 1.96
C ILE A 19 51.75 12.36 1.56
N PHE A 20 52.57 11.73 2.40
CA PHE A 20 53.19 10.44 2.07
C PHE A 20 52.25 9.25 2.26
N LEU A 21 51.29 9.29 3.19
CA LEU A 21 50.38 8.17 3.43
C LEU A 21 49.46 7.88 2.22
N PRO A 22 48.83 8.88 1.55
CA PRO A 22 48.08 8.62 0.32
C PRO A 22 48.99 8.17 -0.83
N LEU A 23 50.17 8.78 -0.97
CA LEU A 23 51.15 8.44 -2.02
C LEU A 23 51.73 7.03 -1.89
N LEU A 24 51.71 6.43 -0.69
CA LEU A 24 52.11 5.05 -0.45
C LEU A 24 50.93 4.06 -0.59
N LEU A 25 49.73 4.45 -0.16
CA LEU A 25 48.55 3.58 -0.20
C LEU A 25 47.93 3.46 -1.60
N ILE A 26 47.96 4.53 -2.41
CA ILE A 26 47.39 4.54 -3.77
C ILE A 26 48.09 3.54 -4.70
N PRO A 27 49.44 3.49 -4.82
CA PRO A 27 50.09 2.49 -5.64
C PRO A 27 49.92 1.08 -5.07
N ILE A 28 49.91 0.87 -3.74
CA ILE A 28 49.63 -0.45 -3.14
C ILE A 28 48.20 -0.91 -3.46
N PHE A 29 47.21 -0.02 -3.42
CA PHE A 29 45.83 -0.32 -3.80
C PHE A 29 45.67 -0.60 -5.30
N LEU A 30 46.48 0.03 -6.15
CA LEU A 30 46.46 -0.16 -7.60
C LEU A 30 47.32 -1.34 -8.09
N SER A 31 48.28 -1.83 -7.28
CA SER A 31 49.18 -2.94 -7.63
C SER A 31 48.91 -4.24 -6.88
N THR A 32 48.02 -4.23 -5.88
CA THR A 32 47.47 -5.46 -5.31
C THR A 32 46.25 -5.89 -6.13
N ASP A 33 46.34 -7.05 -6.76
CA ASP A 33 45.19 -7.69 -7.41
C ASP A 33 44.19 -8.10 -6.31
N ILE A 34 43.24 -7.20 -6.04
CA ILE A 34 42.22 -7.33 -4.99
C ILE A 34 41.33 -8.57 -5.23
N ARG A 35 41.48 -9.26 -6.37
CA ARG A 35 40.87 -10.57 -6.63
C ARG A 35 41.29 -11.65 -5.63
N SER A 36 42.47 -11.60 -5.02
CA SER A 36 42.93 -12.65 -4.09
C SER A 36 42.47 -12.45 -2.63
N LEU A 37 42.03 -11.24 -2.24
CA LEU A 37 41.52 -10.96 -0.89
C LEU A 37 40.02 -11.26 -0.74
N PHE A 38 39.31 -11.53 -1.85
CA PHE A 38 37.92 -11.99 -1.86
C PHE A 38 37.79 -13.50 -2.19
N SER A 39 38.86 -14.29 -2.07
CA SER A 39 38.78 -15.76 -2.19
C SER A 39 38.48 -16.44 -0.85
N SER A 40 37.42 -16.01 -0.16
CA SER A 40 36.84 -16.78 0.95
C SER A 40 35.70 -17.63 0.39
N ASN A 41 35.97 -18.93 0.21
CA ASN A 41 35.04 -20.05 -0.02
C ASN A 41 33.65 -19.67 -0.60
N ILE A 42 33.60 -19.49 -1.92
CA ILE A 42 32.37 -19.24 -2.69
C ILE A 42 31.60 -20.55 -3.03
N SER A 43 31.92 -21.66 -2.37
CA SER A 43 31.22 -22.93 -2.56
C SER A 43 29.90 -23.05 -1.78
N SER A 44 29.53 -22.07 -0.94
CA SER A 44 28.26 -22.07 -0.17
C SER A 44 27.28 -20.93 -0.47
N LEU A 45 27.64 -19.99 -1.37
CA LEU A 45 26.72 -18.97 -1.86
C LEU A 45 26.01 -19.50 -3.12
N LYS A 46 24.80 -20.00 -2.95
CA LYS A 46 23.85 -20.15 -4.07
C LYS A 46 23.61 -18.76 -4.66
N PHE A 47 24.37 -18.37 -5.68
CA PHE A 47 24.07 -17.21 -6.50
C PHE A 47 22.67 -17.40 -7.10
N ASN A 48 21.84 -16.37 -6.93
CA ASN A 48 20.47 -16.38 -7.39
C ASN A 48 20.47 -16.46 -8.92
N LYS A 49 20.02 -17.59 -9.48
CA LYS A 49 19.81 -17.82 -10.93
C LYS A 49 19.12 -16.64 -11.64
N VAL A 50 18.28 -15.90 -10.91
CA VAL A 50 17.56 -14.70 -11.37
C VAL A 50 18.48 -13.48 -11.56
N SER A 51 19.52 -13.32 -10.74
CA SER A 51 20.47 -12.20 -10.84
C SER A 51 21.35 -12.31 -12.08
N ASP A 52 21.80 -13.53 -12.40
CA ASP A 52 22.60 -13.80 -13.60
C ASP A 52 21.74 -13.66 -14.86
N GLN A 53 20.49 -14.16 -14.82
CA GLN A 53 19.50 -13.94 -15.90
C GLN A 53 19.16 -12.46 -16.09
N LEU A 54 19.07 -11.67 -15.03
CA LEU A 54 18.87 -10.22 -15.10
C LEU A 54 20.04 -9.54 -15.83
N LYS A 55 21.27 -9.87 -15.43
CA LYS A 55 22.47 -9.31 -16.05
C LYS A 55 22.60 -9.70 -17.53
N GLU A 56 22.29 -10.94 -17.87
CA GLU A 56 22.25 -11.44 -19.24
C GLU A 56 21.19 -10.71 -20.08
N SER A 57 19.97 -10.56 -19.55
CA SER A 57 18.90 -9.83 -20.24
C SER A 57 19.21 -8.35 -20.44
N GLN A 58 19.91 -7.71 -19.50
CA GLN A 58 20.35 -6.32 -19.61
C GLN A 58 21.41 -6.16 -20.69
N LEU A 59 22.38 -7.07 -20.76
CA LEU A 59 23.40 -7.07 -21.82
C LEU A 59 22.77 -7.32 -23.20
N GLN A 60 21.81 -8.24 -23.28
CA GLN A 60 21.11 -8.54 -24.51
C GLN A 60 20.20 -7.37 -24.96
N ALA A 61 19.55 -6.69 -24.02
CA ALA A 61 18.82 -5.46 -24.31
C ALA A 61 19.74 -4.31 -24.77
N LEU A 62 20.92 -4.18 -24.17
CA LEU A 62 21.92 -3.18 -24.56
C LEU A 62 22.50 -3.47 -25.95
N TYR A 63 22.71 -4.74 -26.29
CA TYR A 63 23.08 -5.17 -27.64
C TYR A 63 22.00 -4.78 -28.67
N LEU A 64 20.73 -5.06 -28.38
CA LEU A 64 19.62 -4.70 -29.25
C LEU A 64 19.47 -3.17 -29.38
N LEU A 65 19.67 -2.40 -28.31
CA LEU A 65 19.68 -0.93 -28.36
C LEU A 65 20.80 -0.40 -29.26
N ASN A 66 22.00 -0.99 -29.19
CA ASN A 66 23.10 -0.62 -30.09
C ASN A 66 22.79 -0.97 -31.55
N GLN A 67 22.13 -2.10 -31.80
CA GLN A 67 21.66 -2.48 -33.13
C GLN A 67 20.58 -1.51 -33.66
N GLN A 68 19.73 -1.00 -32.77
CA GLN A 68 18.75 0.03 -33.10
C GLN A 68 19.42 1.34 -33.48
N LEU A 69 20.39 1.78 -32.67
CA LEU A 69 21.13 3.01 -32.88
C LEU A 69 21.86 2.99 -34.22
N THR A 70 22.57 1.90 -34.54
CA THR A 70 23.28 1.79 -35.83
C THR A 70 22.33 1.76 -37.01
N SER A 71 21.17 1.10 -36.87
CA SER A 71 20.16 1.06 -37.94
C SER A 71 19.41 2.39 -38.10
N LEU A 72 19.22 3.18 -37.04
CA LEU A 72 18.65 4.52 -37.14
C LEU A 72 19.65 5.51 -37.74
N LEU A 73 20.93 5.39 -37.38
CA LEU A 73 22.01 6.19 -37.98
C LEU A 73 22.20 5.88 -39.47
N SER A 74 22.07 4.62 -39.89
CA SER A 74 22.14 4.27 -41.31
C SER A 74 20.96 4.85 -42.10
N LEU A 75 19.74 4.83 -41.53
CA LEU A 75 18.55 5.46 -42.12
C LEU A 75 18.72 6.98 -42.21
N TRP A 76 19.26 7.61 -41.18
CA TRP A 76 19.53 9.05 -41.16
C TRP A 76 20.52 9.45 -42.27
N ASN A 77 21.63 8.71 -42.40
CA ASN A 77 22.62 8.96 -43.44
C ASN A 77 22.07 8.73 -44.85
N HIS A 78 21.24 7.70 -45.05
CA HIS A 78 20.58 7.44 -46.34
C HIS A 78 19.59 8.55 -46.73
N THR A 79 18.95 9.18 -45.74
CA THR A 79 17.99 10.27 -45.97
C THR A 79 18.72 11.57 -46.37
N PHE A 80 19.87 11.86 -45.76
CA PHE A 80 20.66 13.06 -46.06
C PHE A 80 21.47 12.97 -47.36
N VAL A 81 21.96 11.80 -47.75
CA VAL A 81 22.75 11.62 -48.98
C VAL A 81 21.89 11.74 -50.25
N ASN A 82 20.59 11.45 -50.18
CA ASN A 82 19.66 11.52 -51.31
C ASN A 82 18.81 12.80 -51.39
N SER A 83 19.14 13.84 -50.61
CA SER A 83 18.34 15.08 -50.54
C SER A 83 18.43 16.01 -51.77
N ASN A 84 19.04 15.57 -52.88
CA ASN A 84 19.15 16.37 -54.11
C ASN A 84 18.15 16.02 -55.21
N ASP A 85 17.22 15.07 -55.01
CA ASP A 85 16.13 14.82 -55.95
C ASP A 85 14.83 14.44 -55.23
N ASN A 86 13.69 14.75 -55.88
CA ASN A 86 12.34 14.48 -55.38
C ASN A 86 12.19 13.05 -54.85
N VAL A 87 11.84 12.92 -53.56
CA VAL A 87 11.59 11.64 -52.89
C VAL A 87 10.49 10.86 -53.62
N SER A 88 10.85 9.73 -54.22
CA SER A 88 9.90 8.85 -54.92
C SER A 88 9.07 8.01 -53.94
N ALA A 89 7.88 7.57 -54.34
CA ALA A 89 6.97 6.77 -53.50
C ALA A 89 7.61 5.46 -52.97
N VAL A 90 8.52 4.86 -53.74
CA VAL A 90 9.27 3.64 -53.38
C VAL A 90 10.19 3.90 -52.18
N GLN A 91 10.83 5.07 -52.14
CA GLN A 91 11.75 5.45 -51.06
C GLN A 91 11.00 5.74 -49.75
N PHE A 92 9.75 6.18 -49.83
CA PHE A 92 8.88 6.38 -48.67
C PHE A 92 8.42 5.04 -48.06
N ASP A 93 8.09 4.06 -48.89
CA ASP A 93 7.71 2.72 -48.43
C ASP A 93 8.89 1.98 -47.77
N ASP A 94 10.12 2.16 -48.26
CA ASP A 94 11.33 1.63 -47.65
C ASP A 94 11.63 2.25 -46.27
N ILE A 95 11.41 3.57 -46.13
CA ILE A 95 11.52 4.26 -44.83
C ILE A 95 10.44 3.77 -43.86
N LYS A 96 9.21 3.59 -44.33
CA LYS A 96 8.09 3.07 -43.53
C LYS A 96 8.34 1.64 -43.06
N ALA A 97 8.82 0.75 -43.94
CA ALA A 97 9.19 -0.62 -43.60
C ALA A 97 10.35 -0.64 -42.59
N SER A 98 11.34 0.21 -42.78
CA SER A 98 12.49 0.34 -41.87
C SER A 98 12.08 0.87 -40.50
N LEU A 99 11.16 1.83 -40.43
CA LEU A 99 10.60 2.35 -39.18
C LEU A 99 9.79 1.28 -38.44
N LEU A 100 8.97 0.50 -39.15
CA LEU A 100 8.25 -0.65 -38.58
C LEU A 100 9.22 -1.71 -38.02
N ASN A 101 10.37 -1.89 -38.66
CA ASN A 101 11.41 -2.78 -38.16
C ASN A 101 12.02 -2.24 -36.85
N GLN A 102 12.25 -0.92 -36.73
CA GLN A 102 12.70 -0.31 -35.47
C GLN A 102 11.67 -0.44 -34.34
N ILE A 103 10.38 -0.28 -34.65
CA ILE A 103 9.28 -0.49 -33.69
C ILE A 103 9.25 -1.95 -33.22
N THR A 104 9.48 -2.89 -34.12
CA THR A 104 9.57 -4.33 -33.81
C THR A 104 10.78 -4.63 -32.91
N LEU A 105 11.91 -3.97 -33.16
CA LEU A 105 13.12 -4.10 -32.34
C LEU A 105 12.93 -3.53 -30.92
N ASN A 106 12.24 -2.39 -30.77
CA ASN A 106 11.82 -1.85 -29.47
C ASN A 106 11.01 -2.87 -28.67
N LYS A 107 10.07 -3.56 -29.32
CA LYS A 107 9.27 -4.62 -28.70
C LYS A 107 10.13 -5.81 -28.25
N HIS A 108 11.17 -6.16 -29.00
CA HIS A 108 12.14 -7.20 -28.60
C HIS A 108 12.99 -6.76 -27.39
N ILE A 109 13.49 -5.53 -27.36
CA ILE A 109 14.21 -4.96 -26.22
C ILE A 109 13.35 -5.05 -24.95
N GLN A 110 12.08 -4.64 -25.05
CA GLN A 110 11.13 -4.71 -23.95
C GLN A 110 10.91 -6.17 -23.50
N GLN A 111 10.70 -7.10 -24.42
CA GLN A 111 10.51 -8.52 -24.07
C GLN A 111 11.75 -9.16 -23.44
N THR A 112 12.94 -8.80 -23.92
CA THR A 112 14.22 -9.29 -23.38
C THR A 112 14.43 -8.79 -21.95
N LEU A 113 14.20 -7.50 -21.67
CA LEU A 113 14.27 -6.93 -20.32
C LEU A 113 13.24 -7.55 -19.34
N LEU A 114 12.13 -8.07 -19.86
CA LEU A 114 11.09 -8.74 -19.07
C LEU A 114 11.32 -10.26 -18.91
N SER A 115 12.25 -10.84 -19.66
CA SER A 115 12.53 -12.28 -19.66
C SER A 115 12.99 -12.86 -18.31
N PRO A 116 13.79 -12.17 -17.46
CA PRO A 116 14.17 -12.69 -16.14
C PRO A 116 12.99 -12.77 -15.16
N HIS A 117 11.89 -12.10 -15.49
CA HIS A 117 10.68 -12.06 -14.69
C HIS A 117 9.59 -13.00 -15.20
N LYS A 118 9.80 -13.71 -16.32
CA LYS A 118 8.91 -14.76 -16.79
C LYS A 118 9.22 -16.06 -16.07
N THR A 119 8.76 -16.20 -14.84
CA THR A 119 8.68 -17.52 -14.19
C THR A 119 7.55 -18.34 -14.84
N GLY A 120 7.94 -19.25 -15.74
CA GLY A 120 7.28 -20.53 -16.04
C GLY A 120 5.82 -20.52 -16.53
N ASN A 121 5.61 -20.50 -17.85
CA ASN A 121 4.47 -21.19 -18.45
C ASN A 121 4.83 -22.68 -18.55
N THR A 122 4.58 -23.45 -17.49
CA THR A 122 4.57 -24.91 -17.56
C THR A 122 3.12 -25.36 -17.37
N LEU A 123 2.51 -25.76 -18.47
CA LEU A 123 1.22 -26.45 -18.51
C LEU A 123 1.45 -27.84 -17.89
N GLN A 124 1.17 -28.00 -16.60
CA GLN A 124 1.10 -29.32 -15.96
C GLN A 124 -0.01 -29.31 -14.92
N ASN A 125 -0.96 -30.21 -15.11
CA ASN A 125 -2.06 -30.51 -14.19
C ASN A 125 -1.52 -30.72 -12.77
N ALA A 126 -1.92 -29.85 -11.84
CA ALA A 126 -1.70 -30.03 -10.41
C ALA A 126 -3.02 -29.78 -9.68
N THR A 127 -3.76 -30.86 -9.54
CA THR A 127 -4.77 -31.05 -8.51
C THR A 127 -4.12 -30.88 -7.13
N VAL A 128 -4.82 -30.16 -6.25
CA VAL A 128 -4.67 -30.13 -4.78
C VAL A 128 -3.35 -29.55 -4.24
N LEU A 129 -3.39 -28.26 -3.87
CA LEU A 129 -2.47 -27.65 -2.91
C LEU A 129 -3.25 -26.69 -1.99
N ASP A 130 -3.35 -27.13 -0.73
CA ASP A 130 -3.51 -26.45 0.57
C ASP A 130 -4.31 -25.11 0.66
N PRO A 131 -5.43 -25.03 1.42
CA PRO A 131 -6.35 -23.88 1.42
C PRO A 131 -5.88 -22.63 2.18
N ALA A 132 -4.72 -22.65 2.85
CA ALA A 132 -4.40 -21.63 3.86
C ALA A 132 -3.97 -20.25 3.33
N TYR A 133 -3.81 -20.07 2.00
CA TYR A 133 -3.35 -18.81 1.41
C TYR A 133 -4.07 -18.39 0.12
N ALA A 134 -5.18 -19.05 -0.22
CA ALA A 134 -5.92 -18.83 -1.47
C ALA A 134 -7.02 -17.76 -1.33
N GLY A 135 -6.61 -16.50 -1.10
CA GLY A 135 -7.51 -15.34 -1.26
C GLY A 135 -7.57 -14.80 -2.70
N TYR A 136 -6.72 -15.30 -3.59
CA TYR A 136 -6.72 -14.93 -5.02
C TYR A 136 -6.72 -16.19 -5.87
N SER A 137 -7.89 -16.81 -5.99
CA SER A 137 -8.17 -17.63 -7.18
C SER A 137 -7.99 -16.73 -8.40
N PHE A 138 -7.28 -17.21 -9.43
CA PHE A 138 -7.23 -16.60 -10.77
C PHE A 138 -8.58 -16.70 -11.50
N ASP A 139 -9.68 -16.62 -10.77
CA ASP A 139 -10.99 -16.40 -11.32
C ASP A 139 -11.13 -14.92 -11.66
N ARG A 140 -11.48 -14.70 -12.94
CA ARG A 140 -12.15 -13.53 -13.53
C ARG A 140 -12.43 -12.41 -12.52
N CYS A 141 -12.11 -11.16 -12.88
CA CYS A 141 -12.69 -9.98 -12.21
C CYS A 141 -14.22 -10.03 -12.35
N ARG A 142 -14.86 -10.79 -11.47
CA ARG A 142 -16.28 -10.99 -11.38
C ARG A 142 -16.80 -9.78 -10.62
N LYS A 143 -17.87 -9.19 -11.11
CA LYS A 143 -18.67 -8.27 -10.28
C LYS A 143 -19.00 -9.03 -8.99
N VAL A 144 -18.49 -8.57 -7.85
CA VAL A 144 -18.77 -9.18 -6.56
C VAL A 144 -20.28 -9.08 -6.37
N ASP A 145 -20.98 -10.18 -6.62
CA ASP A 145 -22.38 -10.30 -6.32
C ASP A 145 -22.45 -10.50 -4.81
N LEU A 146 -22.79 -9.42 -4.10
CA LEU A 146 -23.04 -9.42 -2.68
C LEU A 146 -24.35 -10.21 -2.49
N LYS A 147 -24.27 -11.54 -2.50
CA LYS A 147 -25.40 -12.42 -2.24
C LYS A 147 -25.84 -12.27 -0.78
N PHE A 148 -26.48 -11.14 -0.46
CA PHE A 148 -26.76 -10.70 0.90
C PHE A 148 -27.55 -11.73 1.72
N SER A 149 -28.38 -12.55 1.05
CA SER A 149 -29.21 -13.59 1.64
C SER A 149 -28.46 -14.87 2.04
N GLU A 150 -27.27 -15.12 1.49
CA GLU A 150 -26.47 -16.34 1.79
C GLU A 150 -25.39 -16.07 2.86
N ARG A 151 -25.31 -14.85 3.40
CA ARG A 151 -24.28 -14.48 4.38
C ARG A 151 -24.58 -15.07 5.75
N ARG A 152 -23.56 -15.64 6.38
CA ARG A 152 -23.59 -15.93 7.82
C ARG A 152 -23.53 -14.58 8.55
N THR A 153 -24.54 -14.19 9.32
CA THR A 153 -24.54 -12.87 9.99
C THR A 153 -24.91 -12.98 11.46
N ILE A 154 -24.51 -11.98 12.25
CA ILE A 154 -24.91 -11.78 13.64
C ILE A 154 -25.75 -10.51 13.74
N GLU A 155 -26.87 -10.59 14.45
CA GLU A 155 -27.67 -9.42 14.78
C GLU A 155 -27.01 -8.62 15.89
N TRP A 156 -26.72 -7.35 15.65
CA TRP A 156 -26.18 -6.48 16.67
C TRP A 156 -27.31 -5.94 17.55
N LYS A 157 -27.43 -6.45 18.77
CA LYS A 157 -28.46 -6.02 19.74
C LYS A 157 -27.82 -5.47 21.02
N PRO A 158 -27.32 -4.23 21.01
CA PRO A 158 -26.77 -3.60 22.20
C PRO A 158 -27.73 -3.64 23.39
N LYS A 159 -27.26 -4.11 24.54
CA LYS A 159 -27.97 -3.99 25.82
C LYS A 159 -27.95 -2.53 26.29
N PRO A 160 -29.05 -2.04 26.93
CA PRO A 160 -29.06 -0.69 27.49
C PRO A 160 -27.91 -0.46 28.46
N ASN A 161 -27.24 0.68 28.35
CA ASN A 161 -26.12 1.11 29.18
C ASN A 161 -24.90 0.16 29.20
N LYS A 162 -24.76 -0.72 28.22
CA LYS A 162 -23.59 -1.59 28.06
C LYS A 162 -22.76 -1.17 26.85
N PHE A 163 -21.52 -0.76 27.11
CA PHE A 163 -20.64 -0.16 26.12
C PHE A 163 -19.35 -0.98 25.96
N LEU A 164 -18.83 -1.01 24.73
CA LEU A 164 -17.48 -1.42 24.40
C LEU A 164 -16.73 -0.20 23.88
N PHE A 165 -15.69 0.24 24.59
CA PHE A 165 -14.82 1.33 24.16
C PHE A 165 -13.74 0.78 23.22
N ALA A 166 -13.71 1.25 21.97
CA ALA A 166 -12.71 0.79 20.99
C ALA A 166 -11.33 1.39 21.27
N ILE A 167 -10.30 0.56 21.09
CA ILE A 167 -8.89 0.97 21.12
C ILE A 167 -8.25 0.53 19.81
N CYS A 168 -7.90 1.48 18.94
CA CYS A 168 -7.21 1.21 17.70
C CYS A 168 -6.01 2.14 17.60
N LEU A 169 -4.79 1.63 17.78
CA LEU A 169 -3.58 2.46 17.90
C LEU A 169 -2.49 2.06 16.89
N SER A 170 -2.67 0.94 16.21
CA SER A 170 -1.69 0.36 15.31
C SER A 170 -1.87 0.84 13.87
N GLY A 171 -0.83 1.45 13.31
CA GLY A 171 -0.67 1.61 11.86
C GLY A 171 -1.26 2.90 11.29
N GLN A 172 -1.79 2.80 10.06
CA GLN A 172 -2.40 3.92 9.32
C GLN A 172 -3.92 3.71 9.18
N MET A 173 -4.61 4.62 8.50
CA MET A 173 -6.08 4.61 8.36
C MET A 173 -6.68 3.22 8.06
N SER A 174 -6.13 2.46 7.11
CA SER A 174 -6.65 1.12 6.80
C SER A 174 -6.51 0.14 7.96
N ASN A 175 -5.45 0.23 8.76
CA ASN A 175 -5.28 -0.60 9.96
C ASN A 175 -6.32 -0.25 11.02
N HIS A 176 -6.55 1.06 11.22
CA HIS A 176 -7.55 1.58 12.16
C HIS A 176 -8.97 1.20 11.76
N LEU A 177 -9.30 1.22 10.46
CA LEU A 177 -10.59 0.73 9.96
C LEU A 177 -10.78 -0.77 10.18
N ILE A 178 -9.76 -1.58 9.88
CA ILE A 178 -9.83 -3.04 10.14
C ILE A 178 -9.97 -3.31 11.64
N CYS A 179 -9.24 -2.58 12.48
CA CYS A 179 -9.39 -2.66 13.92
C CYS A 179 -10.80 -2.28 14.37
N LEU A 180 -11.37 -1.21 13.82
CA LEU A 180 -12.71 -0.76 14.15
C LEU A 180 -13.78 -1.77 13.71
N GLU A 181 -13.67 -2.33 12.49
CA GLU A 181 -14.56 -3.38 11.99
C GLU A 181 -14.55 -4.62 12.90
N LYS A 182 -13.38 -5.01 13.40
CA LYS A 182 -13.25 -6.10 14.39
C LYS A 182 -13.90 -5.72 15.73
N HIS A 183 -13.74 -4.49 16.19
CA HIS A 183 -14.44 -4.01 17.39
C HIS A 183 -15.95 -3.97 17.20
N MET A 184 -16.46 -3.61 16.00
CA MET A 184 -17.89 -3.68 15.68
C MET A 184 -18.39 -5.13 15.77
N PHE A 185 -17.63 -6.08 15.22
CA PHE A 185 -17.95 -7.50 15.36
C PHE A 185 -17.94 -7.96 16.83
N PHE A 186 -16.95 -7.55 17.61
CA PHE A 186 -16.85 -7.91 19.03
C PHE A 186 -18.00 -7.31 19.84
N ALA A 187 -18.35 -6.04 19.59
CA ALA A 187 -19.48 -5.38 20.20
C ALA A 187 -20.80 -6.08 19.87
N ALA A 188 -20.96 -6.55 18.63
CA ALA A 188 -22.14 -7.31 18.21
C ALA A 188 -22.26 -8.65 18.96
N VAL A 189 -21.17 -9.43 19.06
CA VAL A 189 -21.15 -10.70 19.81
C VAL A 189 -21.45 -10.46 21.29
N LEU A 190 -20.82 -9.46 21.89
CA LEU A 190 -20.97 -9.15 23.31
C LEU A 190 -22.27 -8.38 23.64
N ASN A 191 -23.10 -8.07 22.64
CA ASN A 191 -24.33 -7.27 22.76
C ASN A 191 -24.09 -5.92 23.47
N ARG A 192 -23.06 -5.19 23.04
CA ARG A 192 -22.69 -3.86 23.57
C ARG A 192 -22.77 -2.81 22.48
N ALA A 193 -23.04 -1.56 22.85
CA ALA A 193 -22.87 -0.44 21.94
C ALA A 193 -21.38 -0.13 21.80
N LEU A 194 -20.89 0.10 20.58
CA LEU A 194 -19.50 0.45 20.33
C LEU A 194 -19.32 1.96 20.49
N VAL A 195 -18.40 2.38 21.35
CA VAL A 195 -17.99 3.79 21.47
C VAL A 195 -16.83 4.04 20.53
N ILE A 196 -17.02 4.97 19.59
CA ILE A 196 -15.95 5.47 18.72
C ILE A 196 -15.06 6.39 19.56
N PRO A 197 -13.73 6.20 19.59
CA PRO A 197 -12.84 7.01 20.41
C PRO A 197 -12.74 8.46 19.92
N SER A 198 -12.32 9.35 20.83
CA SER A 198 -12.06 10.76 20.52
C SER A 198 -10.88 10.91 19.54
N SER A 199 -10.97 11.90 18.67
CA SER A 199 -9.86 12.39 17.81
C SER A 199 -8.59 12.81 18.56
N LYS A 200 -8.68 13.03 19.88
CA LYS A 200 -7.52 13.35 20.75
C LYS A 200 -6.78 12.09 21.21
N PHE A 201 -7.40 10.93 21.10
CA PHE A 201 -6.84 9.64 21.49
C PHE A 201 -6.48 8.80 20.26
N ASP A 202 -7.33 8.81 19.24
CA ASP A 202 -7.25 8.01 18.03
C ASP A 202 -7.58 8.87 16.78
N TYR A 203 -7.87 8.24 15.64
CA TYR A 203 -8.22 8.84 14.37
C TYR A 203 -9.50 9.68 14.45
N GLN A 204 -9.62 10.63 13.52
CA GLN A 204 -10.78 11.51 13.42
C GLN A 204 -11.90 10.83 12.63
N TYR A 205 -12.42 9.72 13.16
CA TYR A 205 -13.39 8.87 12.47
C TYR A 205 -14.63 9.64 11.99
N ASN A 206 -15.12 10.61 12.77
CA ASN A 206 -16.28 11.42 12.42
C ASN A 206 -16.10 12.29 11.16
N ARG A 207 -14.86 12.58 10.75
CA ARG A 207 -14.60 13.30 9.49
C ARG A 207 -14.71 12.40 8.26
N VAL A 208 -14.39 11.13 8.44
CA VAL A 208 -14.16 10.18 7.35
C VAL A 208 -15.25 9.12 7.24
N LEU A 209 -15.94 8.78 8.32
CA LEU A 209 -17.01 7.79 8.37
C LEU A 209 -18.35 8.44 8.67
N ASP A 210 -19.40 7.89 8.07
CA ASP A 210 -20.79 8.21 8.43
C ASP A 210 -21.29 7.23 9.51
N THR A 211 -21.16 7.62 10.78
CA THR A 211 -21.60 6.79 11.91
C THR A 211 -23.12 6.70 12.04
N GLU A 212 -23.83 7.72 11.56
CA GLU A 212 -25.31 7.74 11.54
C GLU A 212 -25.81 6.69 10.54
N HIS A 213 -25.20 6.63 9.36
CA HIS A 213 -25.46 5.58 8.37
C HIS A 213 -25.30 4.18 8.94
N ILE A 214 -24.24 3.91 9.73
CA ILE A 214 -24.06 2.60 10.38
C ILE A 214 -25.27 2.25 11.26
N ASN A 215 -25.71 3.18 12.11
CA ASN A 215 -26.86 2.98 13.00
C ASN A 215 -28.16 2.79 12.21
N ASP A 216 -28.39 3.58 11.17
CA ASP A 216 -29.55 3.47 10.29
C ASP A 216 -29.60 2.11 9.59
N CYS A 217 -28.44 1.62 9.14
CA CYS A 217 -28.29 0.33 8.46
C CYS A 217 -28.55 -0.86 9.39
N VAL A 218 -28.11 -0.79 10.64
CA VAL A 218 -28.41 -1.78 11.68
C VAL A 218 -29.84 -1.63 12.20
N GLY A 219 -30.40 -0.42 12.14
CA GLY A 219 -31.72 -0.06 12.68
C GLY A 219 -31.72 0.12 14.20
N LYS A 220 -30.56 0.36 14.81
CA LYS A 220 -30.36 0.52 16.26
C LYS A 220 -29.19 1.46 16.54
N ASN A 221 -29.14 2.02 17.74
CA ASN A 221 -27.99 2.79 18.25
C ASN A 221 -26.87 1.83 18.65
N ALA A 222 -26.19 1.27 17.65
CA ALA A 222 -25.12 0.30 17.79
C ALA A 222 -23.75 0.97 17.98
N VAL A 223 -23.55 2.12 17.35
CA VAL A 223 -22.32 2.90 17.39
C VAL A 223 -22.61 4.27 17.99
N ILE A 224 -21.78 4.71 18.93
CA ILE A 224 -21.96 5.94 19.69
C ILE A 224 -20.69 6.78 19.57
N PRO A 225 -20.78 8.04 19.09
CA PRO A 225 -19.66 8.97 19.12
C PRO A 225 -19.13 9.21 20.54
N PHE A 226 -17.84 9.55 20.64
CA PHE A 226 -17.21 9.81 21.93
C PHE A 226 -17.94 10.88 22.75
N GLU A 227 -18.29 11.97 22.10
CA GLU A 227 -18.93 13.14 22.71
C GLU A 227 -20.28 12.78 23.34
N ASP A 228 -21.12 12.04 22.60
CA ASP A 228 -22.41 11.55 23.07
C ASP A 228 -22.24 10.59 24.26
N PHE A 229 -21.27 9.67 24.18
CA PHE A 229 -20.96 8.77 25.28
C PHE A 229 -20.53 9.53 26.55
N MET A 230 -19.69 10.56 26.41
CA MET A 230 -19.27 11.38 27.53
C MET A 230 -20.43 12.19 28.12
N GLU A 231 -21.33 12.72 27.30
CA GLU A 231 -22.54 13.39 27.76
C GLU A 231 -23.43 12.44 28.60
N MET A 232 -23.66 11.22 28.10
CA MET A 232 -24.39 10.17 28.82
C MET A 232 -23.74 9.83 30.18
N LYS A 233 -22.41 9.94 30.27
CA LYS A 233 -21.62 9.70 31.49
C LYS A 233 -21.31 10.98 32.28
N LYS A 234 -22.01 12.09 32.02
CA LYS A 234 -21.82 13.38 32.74
C LYS A 234 -20.36 13.87 32.73
N ASN A 235 -19.71 13.71 31.57
CA ASN A 235 -18.31 14.06 31.30
C ASN A 235 -17.27 13.32 32.15
N HIS A 236 -17.67 12.26 32.86
CA HIS A 236 -16.77 11.43 33.67
C HIS A 236 -17.11 9.96 33.44
N ALA A 237 -16.31 9.29 32.61
CA ALA A 237 -16.47 7.88 32.33
C ALA A 237 -15.47 7.04 33.14
N HIS A 238 -15.90 5.85 33.56
CA HIS A 238 -15.03 4.82 34.08
C HIS A 238 -15.08 3.60 33.17
N ILE A 239 -13.93 3.10 32.74
CA ILE A 239 -13.78 1.79 32.11
C ILE A 239 -13.59 0.78 33.23
N ASP A 240 -14.62 -0.01 33.47
CA ASP A 240 -14.67 -1.01 34.55
C ASP A 240 -13.59 -2.07 34.35
N ARG A 241 -13.43 -2.55 33.10
CA ARG A 241 -12.40 -3.53 32.72
C ARG A 241 -11.73 -3.15 31.42
N PHE A 242 -10.41 -3.14 31.43
CA PHE A 242 -9.58 -2.93 30.24
C PHE A 242 -8.84 -4.22 29.91
N ILE A 243 -9.36 -4.97 28.94
CA ILE A 243 -8.92 -6.31 28.60
C ILE A 243 -8.01 -6.28 27.36
N CYS A 244 -6.76 -6.67 27.52
CA CYS A 244 -5.79 -6.78 26.44
C CYS A 244 -5.99 -8.08 25.65
N TYR A 245 -6.34 -7.92 24.36
CA TYR A 245 -6.32 -9.03 23.41
C TYR A 245 -4.90 -9.57 23.25
N PHE A 246 -3.92 -8.68 23.03
CA PHE A 246 -2.50 -9.06 22.96
C PHE A 246 -1.75 -8.68 24.23
N SER A 247 -0.91 -9.59 24.71
CA SER A 247 0.01 -9.33 25.83
C SER A 247 1.43 -9.00 25.35
N SER A 248 1.80 -9.38 24.11
CA SER A 248 3.12 -9.14 23.50
C SER A 248 3.00 -8.42 22.14
N PRO A 249 3.91 -7.48 21.80
CA PRO A 249 5.10 -7.05 22.57
C PRO A 249 4.77 -6.07 23.69
N GLN A 250 3.58 -5.48 23.67
CA GLN A 250 3.11 -4.52 24.64
C GLN A 250 1.63 -4.80 24.96
N PRO A 251 1.25 -4.87 26.24
CA PRO A 251 -0.14 -5.11 26.63
C PRO A 251 -1.08 -4.10 25.99
N CYS A 252 -2.15 -4.60 25.36
CA CYS A 252 -3.19 -3.81 24.68
C CYS A 252 -2.70 -2.91 23.52
N TYR A 253 -1.40 -2.93 23.20
CA TYR A 253 -0.74 -1.92 22.36
C TYR A 253 -0.89 -0.48 22.89
N VAL A 254 -0.96 -0.33 24.21
CA VAL A 254 -1.18 0.95 24.90
C VAL A 254 0.04 1.27 25.75
N ASP A 255 0.64 2.45 25.56
CA ASP A 255 1.72 2.97 26.41
C ASP A 255 1.22 4.00 27.44
N GLU A 256 2.12 4.46 28.29
CA GLU A 256 1.82 5.47 29.31
C GLU A 256 1.33 6.80 28.73
N GLU A 257 1.75 7.16 27.51
CA GLU A 257 1.26 8.38 26.85
C GLU A 257 -0.21 8.23 26.44
N HIS A 258 -0.57 7.08 25.88
CA HIS A 258 -1.95 6.74 25.55
C HIS A 258 -2.83 6.72 26.81
N LEU A 259 -2.35 6.12 27.90
CA LEU A 259 -3.09 6.12 29.18
C LEU A 259 -3.26 7.54 29.75
N LYS A 260 -2.26 8.42 29.59
CA LYS A 260 -2.36 9.83 29.97
C LYS A 260 -3.38 10.58 29.11
N LYS A 261 -3.42 10.32 27.79
CA LYS A 261 -4.41 10.90 26.87
C LYS A 261 -5.83 10.52 27.30
N LEU A 262 -6.11 9.24 27.58
CA LEU A 262 -7.43 8.81 28.08
C LEU A 262 -7.81 9.54 29.38
N ARG A 263 -6.89 9.62 30.36
CA ARG A 263 -7.13 10.34 31.61
C ARG A 263 -7.43 11.83 31.40
N SER A 264 -6.72 12.47 30.47
CA SER A 264 -6.95 13.88 30.12
C SER A 264 -8.31 14.13 29.46
N LEU A 265 -8.95 13.09 28.92
CA LEU A 265 -10.28 13.13 28.33
C LEU A 265 -11.39 12.84 29.35
N GLY A 266 -11.08 12.74 30.64
CA GLY A 266 -12.08 12.43 31.68
C GLY A 266 -12.42 10.95 31.77
N ILE A 267 -11.58 10.07 31.19
CA ILE A 267 -11.75 8.62 31.26
C ILE A 267 -10.83 8.06 32.35
N SER A 268 -11.44 7.50 33.38
CA SER A 268 -10.75 6.67 34.38
C SER A 268 -10.84 5.20 33.98
N MET A 269 -9.90 4.37 34.45
CA MET A 269 -9.89 2.96 34.11
C MET A 269 -9.27 2.11 35.22
N GLY A 270 -9.70 0.85 35.29
CA GLY A 270 -9.06 -0.18 36.11
C GLY A 270 -7.65 -0.56 35.61
N LYS A 271 -7.11 -1.65 36.16
CA LYS A 271 -5.84 -2.21 35.69
C LYS A 271 -6.03 -2.89 34.32
N LEU A 272 -4.95 -2.96 33.56
CA LEU A 272 -4.90 -3.75 32.33
C LEU A 272 -4.92 -5.24 32.68
N GLU A 273 -5.82 -5.98 32.04
CA GLU A 273 -6.01 -7.42 32.23
C GLU A 273 -5.73 -8.15 30.93
N SER A 274 -4.86 -9.15 30.92
CA SER A 274 -4.62 -9.94 29.69
C SER A 274 -5.68 -11.02 29.52
N ALA A 275 -6.35 -11.06 28.36
CA ALA A 275 -7.31 -12.12 28.02
C ALA A 275 -6.62 -13.51 27.95
N TRP A 276 -5.37 -13.52 27.46
CA TRP A 276 -4.53 -14.70 27.39
C TRP A 276 -3.11 -14.36 27.86
N LYS A 277 -2.42 -15.35 28.46
CA LYS A 277 -1.09 -15.12 29.07
C LYS A 277 -0.04 -14.70 28.03
N ASN A 278 -0.01 -15.34 26.85
CA ASN A 278 1.09 -15.22 25.88
C ASN A 278 0.61 -14.96 24.43
N GLU A 279 -0.44 -14.16 24.24
CA GLU A 279 -0.89 -13.82 22.89
C GLU A 279 0.02 -12.75 22.27
N ASP A 280 0.61 -13.06 21.11
CA ASP A 280 1.61 -12.24 20.43
C ASP A 280 1.13 -11.80 19.05
N ILE A 281 1.24 -10.50 18.74
CA ILE A 281 0.86 -9.94 17.44
C ILE A 281 1.63 -10.53 16.26
N LYS A 282 2.84 -11.05 16.47
CA LYS A 282 3.69 -11.64 15.43
C LYS A 282 3.26 -13.05 15.07
N LYS A 283 2.59 -13.73 15.98
CA LYS A 283 2.07 -15.08 15.80
C LYS A 283 0.69 -15.19 16.48
N PRO A 284 -0.30 -14.45 15.98
CA PRO A 284 -1.64 -14.48 16.54
C PRO A 284 -2.20 -15.90 16.39
N SER A 285 -2.86 -16.38 17.42
CA SER A 285 -3.55 -17.66 17.39
C SER A 285 -4.98 -17.48 16.90
N GLN A 286 -5.48 -18.48 16.20
CA GLN A 286 -6.87 -18.49 15.75
C GLN A 286 -7.81 -18.62 16.94
N LYS A 287 -8.81 -17.74 17.00
CA LYS A 287 -9.84 -17.72 18.03
C LYS A 287 -11.23 -17.86 17.41
N THR A 288 -12.15 -18.37 18.21
CA THR A 288 -13.57 -18.53 17.89
C THR A 288 -14.43 -17.54 18.68
N ILE A 289 -15.70 -17.42 18.30
CA ILE A 289 -16.67 -16.63 19.10
C ILE A 289 -16.79 -17.15 20.53
N LYS A 290 -16.69 -18.46 20.76
CA LYS A 290 -16.76 -19.01 22.11
C LYS A 290 -15.61 -18.50 22.98
N ASP A 291 -14.41 -18.41 22.41
CA ASP A 291 -13.25 -17.83 23.10
C ASP A 291 -13.47 -16.35 23.41
N LEU A 292 -14.10 -15.61 22.49
CA LEU A 292 -14.44 -14.21 22.68
C LEU A 292 -15.46 -14.04 23.82
N GLU A 293 -16.54 -14.81 23.81
CA GLU A 293 -17.55 -14.79 24.86
C GLU A 293 -16.94 -15.18 26.21
N GLU A 294 -16.16 -16.26 26.29
CA GLU A 294 -15.56 -16.72 27.54
C GLU A 294 -14.63 -15.68 28.18
N LYS A 295 -13.84 -14.95 27.37
CA LYS A 295 -12.84 -14.01 27.90
C LYS A 295 -13.32 -12.57 28.07
N PHE A 296 -14.29 -12.15 27.25
CA PHE A 296 -14.70 -10.75 27.17
C PHE A 296 -16.17 -10.52 27.54
N ALA A 297 -16.99 -11.55 27.70
CA ALA A 297 -18.31 -11.37 28.28
C ALA A 297 -18.15 -10.86 29.72
N SER A 298 -18.89 -9.81 30.02
CA SER A 298 -18.98 -9.23 31.35
C SER A 298 -20.34 -8.56 31.50
N ASP A 299 -20.80 -8.42 32.74
CA ASP A 299 -21.94 -7.61 33.11
C ASP A 299 -21.55 -6.17 33.48
N ASP A 300 -20.28 -5.78 33.31
CA ASP A 300 -19.85 -4.39 33.53
C ASP A 300 -20.51 -3.39 32.57
N ASP A 301 -20.64 -2.13 32.97
CA ASP A 301 -21.27 -1.12 32.13
C ASP A 301 -20.38 -0.72 30.95
N VAL A 302 -19.09 -0.51 31.20
CA VAL A 302 -18.12 -0.07 30.20
C VAL A 302 -16.89 -0.98 30.25
N ILE A 303 -16.64 -1.69 29.16
CA ILE A 303 -15.39 -2.43 28.98
C ILE A 303 -14.60 -1.83 27.82
N ALA A 304 -13.28 -1.96 27.85
CA ALA A 304 -12.42 -1.68 26.72
C ALA A 304 -11.66 -2.95 26.33
N ILE A 305 -11.51 -3.16 25.03
CA ILE A 305 -10.65 -4.21 24.49
C ILE A 305 -9.48 -3.50 23.81
N GLY A 306 -8.25 -3.92 24.12
CA GLY A 306 -7.04 -3.36 23.48
C GLY A 306 -7.01 -3.59 21.97
N ASP A 307 -6.00 -3.04 21.29
CA ASP A 307 -5.91 -3.12 19.83
C ASP A 307 -6.06 -4.53 19.28
N VAL A 308 -7.03 -4.73 18.39
CA VAL A 308 -7.37 -6.02 17.77
C VAL A 308 -7.02 -6.08 16.28
N PHE A 309 -6.25 -5.13 15.75
CA PHE A 309 -5.86 -5.10 14.34
C PHE A 309 -5.25 -6.44 13.89
N PHE A 310 -4.39 -7.04 14.71
CA PHE A 310 -3.74 -8.32 14.41
C PHE A 310 -4.55 -9.58 14.79
N ALA A 311 -5.75 -9.44 15.37
CA ALA A 311 -6.52 -10.58 15.87
C ALA A 311 -6.94 -11.53 14.74
N GLU A 312 -6.66 -12.83 14.89
CA GLU A 312 -7.16 -13.88 14.00
C GLU A 312 -8.45 -14.50 14.54
N MET A 313 -9.56 -13.76 14.42
CA MET A 313 -10.89 -14.19 14.85
C MET A 313 -11.75 -14.59 13.65
N GLU A 314 -12.25 -15.84 13.63
CA GLU A 314 -13.26 -16.31 12.66
C GLU A 314 -13.04 -15.79 11.22
N ARG A 315 -11.81 -15.93 10.71
CA ARG A 315 -11.31 -15.20 9.52
C ARG A 315 -12.30 -15.21 8.37
N ASP A 316 -12.75 -16.39 7.95
CA ASP A 316 -13.63 -16.56 6.79
C ASP A 316 -14.98 -15.86 6.98
N TRP A 317 -15.47 -15.83 8.22
CA TRP A 317 -16.72 -15.17 8.55
C TRP A 317 -16.56 -13.64 8.57
N VAL A 318 -15.50 -13.13 9.21
CA VAL A 318 -15.27 -11.69 9.32
C VAL A 318 -14.90 -11.06 7.96
N THR A 319 -14.16 -11.77 7.11
CA THR A 319 -13.71 -11.25 5.81
C THR A 319 -14.68 -11.50 4.65
N GLN A 320 -15.86 -12.07 4.91
CA GLN A 320 -16.85 -12.31 3.86
C GLN A 320 -17.33 -10.99 3.22
N PRO A 321 -17.74 -11.00 1.93
CA PRO A 321 -18.33 -9.82 1.31
C PRO A 321 -19.56 -9.29 2.07
N GLY A 322 -19.57 -7.99 2.36
CA GLY A 322 -20.62 -7.34 3.16
C GLY A 322 -20.46 -7.48 4.67
N GLY A 323 -19.45 -8.20 5.16
CA GLY A 323 -19.12 -8.31 6.58
C GLY A 323 -20.06 -9.19 7.40
N PRO A 324 -19.72 -9.43 8.68
CA PRO A 324 -20.40 -10.39 9.56
C PRO A 324 -21.65 -9.84 10.25
N ILE A 325 -21.88 -8.53 10.23
CA ILE A 325 -23.00 -7.88 10.93
C ILE A 325 -24.24 -7.88 10.04
N ALA A 326 -25.39 -8.23 10.59
CA ALA A 326 -26.67 -8.13 9.90
C ALA A 326 -27.11 -6.67 9.74
N HIS A 327 -27.45 -6.25 8.52
CA HIS A 327 -27.90 -4.89 8.19
C HIS A 327 -28.73 -4.87 6.91
N LYS A 328 -29.52 -3.80 6.70
CA LYS A 328 -30.38 -3.63 5.51
C LYS A 328 -29.71 -2.90 4.33
N CYS A 329 -28.60 -2.22 4.57
CA CYS A 329 -27.91 -1.42 3.55
C CYS A 329 -27.04 -2.26 2.62
N LYS A 330 -26.65 -1.65 1.48
CA LYS A 330 -25.68 -2.25 0.56
C LYS A 330 -24.27 -2.28 1.16
N THR A 331 -23.89 -1.23 1.87
CA THR A 331 -22.61 -1.13 2.55
C THR A 331 -22.86 -0.59 3.95
N LEU A 332 -22.33 -1.27 4.97
CA LEU A 332 -22.53 -0.87 6.36
C LEU A 332 -21.72 0.36 6.74
N ILE A 333 -20.45 0.40 6.32
CA ILE A 333 -19.52 1.49 6.60
C ILE A 333 -19.33 2.30 5.33
N GLU A 334 -19.75 3.56 5.36
CA GLU A 334 -19.60 4.48 4.24
C GLU A 334 -18.73 5.69 4.62
N PRO A 335 -18.05 6.30 3.64
CA PRO A 335 -17.39 7.57 3.86
C PRO A 335 -18.41 8.64 4.27
N SER A 336 -17.94 9.68 4.96
CA SER A 336 -18.79 10.83 5.27
C SER A 336 -19.41 11.42 4.00
N LYS A 337 -20.61 12.00 4.14
CA LYS A 337 -21.35 12.61 3.02
C LYS A 337 -20.52 13.61 2.20
N LEU A 338 -19.61 14.34 2.85
CA LEU A 338 -18.70 15.27 2.19
C LEU A 338 -17.73 14.57 1.23
N ILE A 339 -17.14 13.46 1.66
CA ILE A 339 -16.23 12.64 0.85
C ILE A 339 -17.01 12.00 -0.29
N LEU A 340 -18.18 11.43 -0.01
CA LEU A 340 -19.02 10.77 -1.01
C LEU A 340 -19.46 11.73 -2.13
N LEU A 341 -19.96 12.92 -1.77
CA LEU A 341 -20.36 13.93 -2.76
C LEU A 341 -19.16 14.45 -3.56
N THR A 342 -18.01 14.60 -2.93
CA THR A 342 -16.77 15.04 -3.62
C THR A 342 -16.31 13.98 -4.62
N ALA A 343 -16.33 12.70 -4.23
CA ALA A 343 -16.01 11.59 -5.12
C ALA A 343 -16.97 11.53 -6.31
N GLN A 344 -18.28 11.74 -6.09
CA GLN A 344 -19.26 11.81 -7.18
C GLN A 344 -18.95 12.95 -8.17
N ARG A 345 -18.64 14.14 -7.67
CA ARG A 345 -18.27 15.29 -8.52
C ARG A 345 -16.99 15.04 -9.29
N PHE A 346 -15.99 14.42 -8.65
CA PHE A 346 -14.75 14.03 -9.30
C PHE A 346 -15.01 13.04 -10.45
N ILE A 347 -15.80 12.00 -10.19
CA ILE A 347 -16.19 11.01 -11.21
C ILE A 347 -16.93 11.72 -12.37
N GLN A 348 -17.90 12.58 -12.08
CA GLN A 348 -18.65 13.33 -13.09
C GLN A 348 -17.77 14.24 -13.94
N THR A 349 -16.74 14.85 -13.32
CA THR A 349 -15.87 15.83 -13.99
C THR A 349 -14.79 15.16 -14.84
N PHE A 350 -14.14 14.11 -14.31
CA PHE A 350 -12.90 13.59 -14.91
C PHE A 350 -12.99 12.17 -15.46
N LEU A 351 -13.94 11.35 -14.99
CA LEU A 351 -13.93 9.90 -15.28
C LEU A 351 -15.10 9.45 -16.14
N GLY A 352 -16.31 9.97 -15.89
CA GLY A 352 -17.54 9.45 -16.47
C GLY A 352 -17.99 8.12 -15.84
N SER A 353 -18.91 7.42 -16.51
CA SER A 353 -19.56 6.21 -15.97
C SER A 353 -18.81 4.90 -16.22
N ASN A 354 -17.83 4.90 -17.13
CA ASN A 354 -17.04 3.72 -17.49
C ASN A 354 -15.57 3.99 -17.22
N PHE A 355 -15.07 3.52 -16.08
CA PHE A 355 -13.67 3.66 -15.68
C PHE A 355 -13.22 2.44 -14.86
N ILE A 356 -11.90 2.22 -14.80
CA ILE A 356 -11.29 1.31 -13.83
C ILE A 356 -10.71 2.13 -12.67
N ALA A 357 -10.99 1.73 -11.43
CA ALA A 357 -10.29 2.24 -10.26
C ALA A 357 -9.09 1.33 -9.92
N LEU A 358 -7.90 1.89 -9.82
CA LEU A 358 -6.67 1.19 -9.52
C LEU A 358 -5.99 1.82 -8.31
N HIS A 359 -5.67 0.99 -7.31
CA HIS A 359 -4.78 1.38 -6.22
C HIS A 359 -3.38 0.82 -6.49
N PHE A 360 -2.40 1.70 -6.69
CA PHE A 360 -1.02 1.35 -6.98
C PHE A 360 -0.12 1.73 -5.80
N ARG A 361 0.11 0.76 -4.90
CA ARG A 361 0.89 0.95 -3.67
C ARG A 361 2.39 0.73 -3.91
N ARG A 362 3.22 1.71 -3.59
CA ARG A 362 4.66 1.76 -3.88
C ARG A 362 5.52 2.12 -2.67
N HIS A 363 5.33 3.33 -2.13
CA HIS A 363 6.23 3.93 -1.15
C HIS A 363 6.32 3.10 0.14
N GLY A 364 7.54 2.75 0.56
CA GLY A 364 7.82 1.87 1.70
C GLY A 364 7.39 0.41 1.54
N PHE A 365 6.55 0.10 0.55
CA PHE A 365 5.93 -1.21 0.38
C PHE A 365 6.86 -2.25 -0.25
N LEU A 366 7.88 -1.80 -1.01
CA LEU A 366 8.91 -2.69 -1.55
C LEU A 366 9.61 -3.49 -0.44
N LYS A 367 9.99 -2.84 0.67
CA LYS A 367 10.64 -3.52 1.81
C LYS A 367 9.73 -4.59 2.41
N PHE A 368 8.44 -4.28 2.53
CA PHE A 368 7.44 -5.21 3.04
C PHE A 368 7.27 -6.43 2.12
N CYS A 369 7.14 -6.21 0.81
CA CYS A 369 6.96 -7.29 -0.15
C CYS A 369 8.21 -8.14 -0.37
N ASN A 370 9.41 -7.57 -0.23
CA ASN A 370 10.66 -8.33 -0.34
C ASN A 370 10.83 -9.39 0.77
N ALA A 371 10.13 -9.23 1.89
CA ALA A 371 10.09 -10.26 2.94
C ALA A 371 9.13 -11.42 2.59
N LYS A 372 8.32 -11.31 1.53
CA LYS A 372 7.34 -12.32 1.11
C LYS A 372 7.85 -13.12 -0.11
N LYS A 373 7.38 -14.37 -0.25
CA LYS A 373 7.69 -15.26 -1.37
C LYS A 373 6.40 -15.89 -1.93
N PRO A 374 5.99 -15.60 -3.18
CA PRO A 374 6.59 -14.61 -4.10
C PRO A 374 6.46 -13.17 -3.56
N SER A 375 7.31 -12.27 -4.07
CA SER A 375 7.19 -10.85 -3.73
C SER A 375 5.84 -10.31 -4.21
N CYS A 376 5.18 -9.52 -3.37
CA CYS A 376 3.94 -8.82 -3.74
C CYS A 376 4.19 -7.49 -4.47
N PHE A 377 5.44 -7.15 -4.80
CA PHE A 377 5.80 -5.89 -5.43
C PHE A 377 6.10 -6.08 -6.91
N TYR A 378 5.17 -5.64 -7.76
CA TYR A 378 5.31 -5.77 -9.21
C TYR A 378 6.16 -4.64 -9.80
N PRO A 379 7.19 -4.92 -10.62
CA PRO A 379 7.86 -3.90 -11.43
C PRO A 379 6.88 -3.16 -12.35
N ILE A 380 7.14 -1.88 -12.63
CA ILE A 380 6.24 -1.02 -13.43
C ILE A 380 5.87 -1.66 -14.79
N PRO A 381 6.80 -2.25 -15.57
CA PRO A 381 6.44 -2.90 -16.82
C PRO A 381 5.45 -4.08 -16.66
N GLN A 382 5.58 -4.87 -15.60
CA GLN A 382 4.65 -5.98 -15.33
C GLN A 382 3.28 -5.46 -14.88
N ALA A 383 3.29 -4.42 -14.04
CA ALA A 383 2.07 -3.75 -13.64
C ALA A 383 1.35 -3.16 -14.88
N ALA A 384 2.09 -2.47 -15.76
CA ALA A 384 1.55 -1.90 -17.00
C ALA A 384 0.94 -2.96 -17.92
N ASP A 385 1.62 -4.08 -18.14
CA ASP A 385 1.08 -5.20 -18.92
C ASP A 385 -0.21 -5.77 -18.30
N CYS A 386 -0.24 -5.95 -16.98
CA CYS A 386 -1.42 -6.42 -16.27
C CYS A 386 -2.60 -5.43 -16.41
N ILE A 387 -2.33 -4.14 -16.22
CA ILE A 387 -3.31 -3.07 -16.33
C ILE A 387 -3.85 -2.96 -17.76
N THR A 388 -2.99 -3.01 -18.77
CA THR A 388 -3.40 -2.95 -20.18
C THR A 388 -4.32 -4.12 -20.54
N ARG A 389 -3.99 -5.34 -20.12
CA ARG A 389 -4.88 -6.52 -20.30
C ARG A 389 -6.23 -6.33 -19.61
N MET A 390 -6.25 -5.70 -18.44
CA MET A 390 -7.49 -5.38 -17.73
C MET A 390 -8.32 -4.33 -18.47
N VAL A 391 -7.69 -3.29 -19.01
CA VAL A 391 -8.35 -2.25 -19.79
C VAL A 391 -8.95 -2.81 -21.08
N GLU A 392 -8.18 -3.62 -21.81
CA GLU A 392 -8.64 -4.30 -23.02
C GLU A 392 -9.88 -5.16 -22.75
N ARG A 393 -9.85 -5.95 -21.68
CA ARG A 393 -10.97 -6.82 -21.27
C ARG A 393 -12.20 -6.05 -20.83
N ALA A 394 -12.01 -4.98 -20.05
CA ALA A 394 -13.10 -4.17 -19.54
C ALA A 394 -13.66 -3.18 -20.58
N ASN A 395 -12.95 -2.99 -21.70
CA ASN A 395 -13.25 -1.97 -22.70
C ASN A 395 -13.48 -0.59 -22.06
N THR A 396 -12.58 -0.19 -21.17
CA THR A 396 -12.64 1.11 -20.48
C THR A 396 -11.76 2.14 -21.18
N PRO A 397 -12.21 3.40 -21.32
CA PRO A 397 -11.40 4.45 -21.90
C PRO A 397 -10.41 5.09 -20.91
N ILE A 398 -10.57 4.86 -19.60
CA ILE A 398 -9.89 5.65 -18.56
C ILE A 398 -9.65 4.86 -17.27
N ILE A 399 -8.58 5.22 -16.55
CA ILE A 399 -8.24 4.67 -15.24
C ILE A 399 -8.18 5.80 -14.21
N TYR A 400 -8.87 5.64 -13.09
CA TYR A 400 -8.60 6.39 -11.87
C TYR A 400 -7.43 5.73 -11.12
N LEU A 401 -6.37 6.48 -10.85
CA LEU A 401 -5.17 6.02 -10.17
C LEU A 401 -5.08 6.63 -8.77
N SER A 402 -5.29 5.81 -7.74
CA SER A 402 -4.94 6.12 -6.36
C SER A 402 -3.55 5.53 -6.06
N THR A 403 -2.61 6.36 -5.62
CA THR A 403 -1.22 5.93 -5.47
C THR A 403 -0.42 6.83 -4.53
N ASP A 404 0.54 6.23 -3.84
CA ASP A 404 1.61 6.87 -3.09
C ASP A 404 2.96 6.84 -3.85
N ALA A 405 2.94 6.46 -5.13
CA ALA A 405 4.13 6.39 -5.98
C ALA A 405 4.72 7.77 -6.27
N ALA A 406 6.04 7.81 -6.46
CA ALA A 406 6.70 9.03 -6.92
C ALA A 406 6.26 9.38 -8.35
N GLU A 407 6.37 10.67 -8.71
CA GLU A 407 5.97 11.15 -10.04
C GLU A 407 6.69 10.41 -11.17
N SER A 408 7.99 10.11 -11.00
CA SER A 408 8.79 9.33 -11.94
C SER A 408 8.24 7.92 -12.20
N GLU A 409 7.72 7.26 -11.16
CA GLU A 409 7.08 5.95 -11.28
C GLU A 409 5.72 6.06 -11.98
N THR A 410 4.92 7.08 -11.64
CA THR A 410 3.62 7.30 -12.30
C THR A 410 3.77 7.71 -13.76
N GLY A 411 4.81 8.49 -14.10
CA GLY A 411 5.13 8.88 -15.47
C GLY A 411 5.58 7.70 -16.32
N LEU A 412 6.42 6.82 -15.77
CA LEU A 412 6.82 5.59 -16.45
C LEU A 412 5.64 4.63 -16.64
N LEU A 413 4.77 4.53 -15.63
CA LEU A 413 3.55 3.73 -15.76
C LEU A 413 2.65 4.30 -16.87
N GLN A 414 2.44 5.62 -16.89
CA GLN A 414 1.64 6.31 -17.91
C GLN A 414 2.17 6.07 -19.33
N SER A 415 3.49 6.03 -19.53
CA SER A 415 4.09 5.78 -20.85
C SER A 415 3.96 4.33 -21.33
N MET A 416 3.72 3.38 -20.42
CA MET A 416 3.66 1.94 -20.72
C MET A 416 2.24 1.38 -20.81
N VAL A 417 1.24 2.06 -20.24
CA VAL A 417 -0.16 1.65 -20.33
C VAL A 417 -0.74 2.15 -21.67
N VAL A 418 -0.53 1.35 -22.72
CA VAL A 418 -0.89 1.64 -24.10
C VAL A 418 -1.70 0.49 -24.69
N LEU A 419 -2.86 0.79 -25.28
CA LEU A 419 -3.71 -0.17 -25.98
C LEU A 419 -3.91 0.28 -27.43
N ASN A 420 -3.62 -0.61 -28.39
CA ASN A 420 -3.74 -0.31 -29.83
C ASN A 420 -3.01 0.98 -30.28
N GLY A 421 -1.82 1.21 -29.71
CA GLY A 421 -1.01 2.40 -30.01
C GLY A 421 -1.50 3.70 -29.35
N LYS A 422 -2.59 3.65 -28.56
CA LYS A 422 -3.12 4.80 -27.82
C LYS A 422 -2.80 4.67 -26.33
N THR A 423 -2.31 5.76 -25.74
CA THR A 423 -2.08 5.83 -24.30
C THR A 423 -3.42 5.88 -23.58
N ILE A 424 -3.58 5.07 -22.53
CA ILE A 424 -4.78 5.10 -21.68
C ILE A 424 -4.55 6.14 -20.57
N PRO A 425 -5.41 7.14 -20.41
CA PRO A 425 -5.25 8.17 -19.38
C PRO A 425 -5.28 7.58 -17.96
N LEU A 426 -4.26 7.91 -17.15
CA LEU A 426 -4.22 7.65 -15.71
C LEU A 426 -4.57 8.94 -14.97
N VAL A 427 -5.81 9.05 -14.53
CA VAL A 427 -6.30 10.24 -13.82
C VAL A 427 -6.07 10.06 -12.32
N LYS A 428 -5.24 10.94 -11.75
CA LYS A 428 -5.06 11.09 -10.30
C LYS A 428 -5.92 12.24 -9.79
N ARG A 429 -6.20 12.27 -8.49
CA ARG A 429 -6.73 13.47 -7.83
C ARG A 429 -5.76 14.64 -8.10
N PRO A 430 -6.17 15.71 -8.80
CA PRO A 430 -5.28 16.82 -9.08
C PRO A 430 -4.95 17.56 -7.78
N PRO A 431 -3.82 18.28 -7.72
CA PRO A 431 -3.58 19.23 -6.66
C PRO A 431 -4.67 20.31 -6.69
N ARG A 432 -4.95 20.89 -5.53
CA ARG A 432 -5.98 21.93 -5.40
C ARG A 432 -5.78 23.04 -6.42
N ASN A 433 -6.86 23.41 -7.10
CA ASN A 433 -6.93 24.57 -7.97
C ASN A 433 -8.19 25.36 -7.61
N SER A 434 -8.06 26.64 -7.24
CA SER A 434 -9.21 27.48 -6.85
C SER A 434 -10.23 27.69 -7.97
N ALA A 435 -9.84 27.46 -9.23
CA ALA A 435 -10.76 27.50 -10.38
C ALA A 435 -11.62 26.23 -10.47
N GLU A 436 -11.15 25.10 -9.94
CA GLU A 436 -11.86 23.84 -9.92
C GLU A 436 -12.81 23.79 -8.73
N LYS A 437 -14.06 23.35 -8.95
CA LYS A 437 -15.11 23.34 -7.91
C LYS A 437 -15.48 21.93 -7.42
N TRP A 438 -14.82 20.90 -7.94
CA TRP A 438 -15.16 19.52 -7.61
C TRP A 438 -14.85 19.18 -6.14
N ASP A 439 -13.78 19.74 -5.57
CA ASP A 439 -13.34 19.56 -4.17
C ASP A 439 -13.82 20.66 -3.22
N ALA A 440 -14.60 21.63 -3.69
CA ALA A 440 -15.00 22.81 -2.93
C ALA A 440 -15.73 22.48 -1.61
N LEU A 441 -16.37 21.31 -1.52
CA LEU A 441 -17.00 20.84 -0.28
C LEU A 441 -15.97 20.51 0.79
N LEU A 442 -14.89 19.80 0.44
CA LEU A 442 -13.82 19.48 1.38
C LEU A 442 -13.14 20.76 1.86
N TYR A 443 -12.86 21.68 0.94
CA TYR A 443 -12.24 22.96 1.24
C TYR A 443 -13.06 23.82 2.22
N ARG A 444 -14.36 23.98 1.96
CA ARG A 444 -15.23 24.79 2.84
C ARG A 444 -15.33 24.24 4.26
N HIS A 445 -15.02 22.97 4.45
CA HIS A 445 -15.04 22.29 5.75
C HIS A 445 -13.63 22.05 6.30
N GLY A 446 -12.57 22.54 5.64
CA GLY A 446 -11.18 22.46 6.09
C GLY A 446 -10.64 21.03 6.20
N ILE A 447 -11.06 20.13 5.32
CA ILE A 447 -10.65 18.70 5.31
C ILE A 447 -9.99 18.28 3.99
N GLU A 448 -9.69 19.22 3.10
CA GLU A 448 -9.10 18.96 1.78
C GLU A 448 -7.69 18.39 1.83
N ASP A 449 -6.88 18.90 2.76
CA ASP A 449 -5.49 18.49 2.99
C ASP A 449 -5.35 17.52 4.17
N ASP A 450 -6.49 17.05 4.72
CA ASP A 450 -6.49 16.03 5.76
C ASP A 450 -5.86 14.74 5.18
N PRO A 451 -4.76 14.23 5.77
CA PRO A 451 -4.12 13.01 5.30
C PRO A 451 -5.03 11.78 5.28
N GLN A 452 -6.16 11.82 6.00
CA GLN A 452 -7.15 10.75 6.04
C GLN A 452 -8.16 10.84 4.89
N VAL A 453 -8.28 12.01 4.26
CA VAL A 453 -9.21 12.28 3.15
C VAL A 453 -8.49 12.23 1.80
N ARG A 454 -7.17 12.45 1.80
CA ARG A 454 -6.30 12.41 0.63
C ARG A 454 -6.02 10.99 0.15
#